data_AF-A0A7W9UK60-F1
#
_entry.id   AF-A0A7W9UK60-F1
#
_cell.length_a   1.000
_cell.length_b   1.000
_cell.length_c   1.000
_cell.angle_alpha   90.00
_cell.angle_beta   90.00
_cell.angle_gamma   90.00
#
_symmetry.space_group_name_H-M   'P 1'
#
loop_
_entity.id
_entity.type
_entity.pdbx_description
1 polymer ?
#
loop_
_entity_poly.entity_id
_entity_poly.type
_entity_poly.pdbx_seq_one_letter_code
_entity_poly.pdbx_strand_id
1 'polypeptide(L)'
;MPHSVRAARAIIVVMAAIGVSGTVAWAALGNSYAAGGNVVGYFFFWMLAITACFFGSGRGGVRVAATVFAVLEALVGLGSAAFDTGVTHPGPTGPGPFFVRLSPGPIGSVAAIVVIVLLYRASAGRWFRRPTTIAGARGDVANHGATLSNPTSATHSVQATEGTADNGVYCAYCGATPAARVDFRGHRGLLIVMQFRRQPGPFCRDCGLATYRRMTVDSAWLGWWGLLSVVINPTTMLINLPARATVAALAPPAPGSPRQPMDPGKPLLHRPAALGLLIPVTIVASIVTAVALPAVARDRRGLSVGDCVATTDGTRMSWSASQLMKLDCAEPHAQARVVARLDGTEDTSGCLRYEESGRSYVISEGSTTFVLCLHML
;
A
#
# COMPACT_ATOMS: atom_id res chain seq x y z
N MET A 1 -18.45 25.37 1.13
CA MET A 1 -17.41 24.75 1.99
C MET A 1 -17.19 25.64 3.21
N PRO A 2 -17.28 25.13 4.47
CA PRO A 2 -17.07 25.93 5.67
C PRO A 2 -15.65 26.48 5.79
N HIS A 3 -15.46 27.60 6.51
CA HIS A 3 -14.14 28.18 6.77
C HIS A 3 -13.15 27.19 7.40
N SER A 4 -13.59 26.34 8.32
CA SER A 4 -12.74 25.31 8.94
C SER A 4 -12.18 24.30 7.93
N VAL A 5 -13.00 23.88 6.96
CA VAL A 5 -12.58 22.91 5.94
C VAL A 5 -11.65 23.59 4.92
N ARG A 6 -11.88 24.87 4.58
CA ARG A 6 -10.96 25.65 3.75
C ARG A 6 -9.60 25.85 4.42
N ALA A 7 -9.60 26.17 5.71
CA ALA A 7 -8.37 26.31 6.50
C ALA A 7 -7.59 24.99 6.57
N ALA A 8 -8.28 23.88 6.84
CA ALA A 8 -7.64 22.55 6.84
C ALA A 8 -7.02 22.22 5.47
N ARG A 9 -7.75 22.49 4.38
CA ARG A 9 -7.23 22.31 3.01
C ARG A 9 -5.99 23.17 2.75
N ALA A 10 -5.99 24.43 3.18
CA ALA A 10 -4.86 25.33 2.99
C ALA A 10 -3.60 24.82 3.74
N ILE A 11 -3.75 24.43 5.01
CA ILE A 11 -2.64 23.89 5.81
C ILE A 11 -2.05 22.65 5.14
N ILE A 12 -2.90 21.71 4.72
CA ILE A 12 -2.46 20.48 4.04
C ILE A 12 -1.66 20.80 2.78
N VAL A 13 -2.15 21.71 1.93
CA VAL A 13 -1.48 22.07 0.67
C VAL A 13 -0.15 22.76 0.91
N VAL A 14 -0.08 23.67 1.89
CA VAL A 14 1.18 24.35 2.27
C VAL A 14 2.21 23.34 2.76
N MET A 15 1.84 22.43 3.67
CA MET A 15 2.76 21.40 4.18
C MET A 15 3.22 20.44 3.08
N ALA A 16 2.32 20.04 2.18
CA ALA A 16 2.68 19.22 1.02
C ALA A 16 3.67 19.93 0.09
N ALA A 17 3.45 21.23 -0.17
CA ALA A 17 4.35 22.04 -1.01
C ALA A 17 5.73 22.22 -0.36
N ILE A 18 5.80 22.42 0.96
CA ILE A 18 7.06 22.45 1.71
C ILE A 18 7.81 21.13 1.54
N GLY A 19 7.12 20.00 1.71
CA GLY A 19 7.70 18.67 1.51
C GLY A 19 8.30 18.48 0.11
N VAL A 20 7.53 18.80 -0.94
CA VAL A 20 8.02 18.71 -2.33
C VAL A 20 9.22 19.63 -2.56
N SER A 21 9.14 20.89 -2.12
CA SER A 21 10.20 21.88 -2.31
C SER A 21 11.48 21.46 -1.60
N GLY A 22 11.36 20.96 -0.37
CA GLY A 22 12.49 20.45 0.39
C GLY A 22 13.12 19.21 -0.24
N THR A 23 12.31 18.26 -0.75
CA THR A 23 12.82 17.08 -1.47
C THR A 23 13.60 17.50 -2.72
N VAL A 24 13.04 18.41 -3.53
CA VAL A 24 13.69 18.90 -4.75
C VAL A 24 14.98 19.64 -4.42
N ALA A 25 14.98 20.50 -3.40
CA ALA A 25 16.17 21.21 -2.96
C ALA A 25 17.29 20.26 -2.53
N TRP A 26 17.00 19.23 -1.74
CA TRP A 26 18.01 18.25 -1.32
C TRP A 26 18.53 17.41 -2.49
N ALA A 27 17.66 17.02 -3.42
CA ALA A 27 18.06 16.31 -4.61
C ALA A 27 18.98 17.17 -5.49
N ALA A 28 18.65 18.45 -5.67
CA ALA A 28 19.47 19.41 -6.44
C ALA A 28 20.84 19.67 -5.81
N LEU A 29 20.96 19.55 -4.48
CA LEU A 29 22.21 19.66 -3.74
C LEU A 29 23.03 18.35 -3.70
N GLY A 30 22.59 17.30 -4.41
CA GLY A 30 23.31 16.02 -4.47
C GLY A 30 23.16 15.15 -3.22
N ASN A 31 22.26 15.47 -2.29
CA ASN A 31 22.06 14.72 -1.06
C ASN A 31 20.84 13.79 -1.17
N SER A 32 21.03 12.65 -1.83
CA SER A 32 19.98 11.64 -2.08
C SER A 32 19.43 11.03 -0.78
N TYR A 33 20.25 10.88 0.26
CA TYR A 33 19.82 10.39 1.57
C TYR A 33 18.86 11.37 2.26
N ALA A 34 19.20 12.67 2.30
CA ALA A 34 18.33 13.69 2.88
C ALA A 34 17.03 13.87 2.07
N ALA A 35 17.11 13.80 0.74
CA ALA A 35 15.95 13.82 -0.13
C ALA A 35 15.00 12.64 0.17
N GLY A 36 15.55 11.43 0.31
CA GLY A 36 14.79 10.23 0.69
C GLY A 36 14.14 10.34 2.07
N GLY A 37 14.87 10.85 3.07
CA GLY A 37 14.31 11.11 4.40
C GLY A 37 13.15 12.12 4.37
N ASN A 38 13.25 13.15 3.53
CA ASN A 38 12.20 14.15 3.36
C ASN A 38 10.95 13.59 2.66
N VAL A 39 11.15 12.74 1.64
CA VAL A 39 10.06 12.01 0.96
C VAL A 39 9.27 11.15 1.96
N VAL A 40 9.98 10.38 2.79
CA VAL A 40 9.34 9.51 3.79
C VAL A 40 8.59 10.35 4.83
N GLY A 41 9.19 11.46 5.27
CA GLY A 41 8.59 12.37 6.23
C GLY A 41 7.26 12.97 5.76
N TYR A 42 7.20 13.54 4.56
CA TYR A 42 5.99 14.23 4.07
C TYR A 42 5.00 13.33 3.33
N PHE A 43 5.24 12.03 3.29
CA PHE A 43 4.42 11.09 2.53
C PHE A 43 2.93 11.21 2.85
N PHE A 44 2.55 11.29 4.13
CA PHE A 44 1.15 11.41 4.52
C PHE A 44 0.57 12.80 4.23
N PHE A 45 1.36 13.87 4.25
CA PHE A 45 0.91 15.19 3.78
C PHE A 45 0.59 15.20 2.29
N TRP A 46 1.31 14.45 1.46
CA TRP A 46 0.99 14.31 0.04
C TRP A 46 -0.31 13.52 -0.17
N MET A 47 -0.52 12.44 0.60
CA MET A 47 -1.79 11.69 0.58
C MET A 47 -2.96 12.54 1.09
N LEU A 48 -2.73 13.36 2.12
CA LEU A 48 -3.68 14.36 2.60
C LEU A 48 -4.00 15.39 1.53
N ALA A 49 -3.02 15.88 0.79
CA ALA A 49 -3.23 16.86 -0.28
C ALA A 49 -4.10 16.30 -1.41
N ILE A 50 -3.83 15.05 -1.83
CA ILE A 50 -4.67 14.33 -2.80
C ILE A 50 -6.09 14.20 -2.25
N THR A 51 -6.25 13.80 -0.99
CA THR A 51 -7.57 13.67 -0.35
C THR A 51 -8.29 15.02 -0.23
N ALA A 52 -7.54 16.10 0.02
CA ALA A 52 -8.06 17.45 0.18
C ALA A 52 -8.65 18.02 -1.13
N CYS A 53 -8.18 17.55 -2.29
CA CYS A 53 -8.81 17.86 -3.59
C CYS A 53 -10.28 17.42 -3.62
N PHE A 54 -10.65 16.36 -2.90
CA PHE A 54 -12.01 15.85 -2.83
C PHE A 54 -12.87 16.48 -1.74
N PHE A 55 -12.36 17.43 -0.95
CA PHE A 55 -13.15 18.07 0.11
C PHE A 55 -14.36 18.86 -0.43
N GLY A 56 -14.30 19.26 -1.70
CA GLY A 56 -15.42 19.89 -2.40
C GLY A 56 -16.63 18.96 -2.56
N SER A 57 -16.42 17.65 -2.62
CA SER A 57 -17.48 16.65 -2.84
C SER A 57 -18.39 16.43 -1.63
N GLY A 58 -17.98 16.84 -0.43
CA GLY A 58 -18.75 16.65 0.81
C GLY A 58 -19.00 15.19 1.20
N ARG A 59 -18.31 14.23 0.59
CA ARG A 59 -18.49 12.80 0.88
C ARG A 59 -17.95 12.42 2.26
N GLY A 60 -18.75 11.70 3.05
CA GLY A 60 -18.36 11.25 4.39
C GLY A 60 -17.06 10.44 4.42
N GLY A 61 -16.81 9.61 3.41
CA GLY A 61 -15.57 8.81 3.30
C GLY A 61 -14.31 9.66 3.19
N VAL A 62 -14.39 10.85 2.59
CA VAL A 62 -13.25 11.76 2.42
C VAL A 62 -12.79 12.32 3.77
N ARG A 63 -13.73 12.59 4.68
CA ARG A 63 -13.41 13.03 6.04
C ARG A 63 -12.68 11.95 6.82
N VAL A 64 -13.16 10.70 6.74
CA VAL A 64 -12.54 9.56 7.45
C VAL A 64 -11.12 9.32 6.94
N ALA A 65 -10.93 9.27 5.62
CA ALA A 65 -9.60 9.10 5.02
C ALA A 65 -8.63 10.22 5.44
N ALA A 66 -9.07 11.48 5.40
CA ALA A 66 -8.24 12.61 5.82
C ALA A 66 -7.87 12.55 7.31
N THR A 67 -8.81 12.17 8.19
CA THR A 67 -8.50 11.98 9.61
C THR A 67 -7.45 10.88 9.82
N VAL A 68 -7.59 9.74 9.12
CA VAL A 68 -6.65 8.62 9.25
C VAL A 68 -5.25 9.05 8.82
N PHE A 69 -5.10 9.71 7.68
CA PHE A 69 -3.78 10.19 7.24
C PHE A 69 -3.19 11.23 8.18
N ALA A 70 -4.00 12.13 8.75
CA ALA A 70 -3.51 13.10 9.72
C ALA A 70 -3.08 12.45 11.05
N VAL A 71 -3.75 11.39 11.50
CA VAL A 71 -3.31 10.63 12.69
C VAL A 71 -2.00 9.89 12.41
N LEU A 72 -1.87 9.25 11.24
CA LEU A 72 -0.63 8.57 10.85
C LEU A 72 0.54 9.55 10.79
N GLU A 73 0.34 10.73 10.20
CA GLU A 73 1.34 11.80 10.19
C GLU A 73 1.75 12.23 11.60
N ALA A 74 0.78 12.46 12.50
CA ALA A 74 1.07 12.84 13.88
C ALA A 74 1.87 11.77 14.63
N LEU A 75 1.57 10.48 14.40
CA LEU A 75 2.31 9.36 15.00
C LEU A 75 3.74 9.26 14.46
N VAL A 76 3.93 9.44 13.15
CA VAL A 76 5.26 9.42 12.51
C VAL A 76 6.12 10.60 12.99
N GLY A 77 5.52 11.79 13.09
CA GLY A 77 6.20 12.97 13.62
C GLY A 77 6.56 12.84 15.09
N LEU A 78 5.68 12.24 15.92
CA LEU A 78 5.98 11.94 17.33
C LEU A 78 7.11 10.90 17.48
N GLY A 79 7.08 9.83 16.68
CA GLY A 79 8.16 8.84 16.66
C GLY A 79 9.50 9.49 16.32
N SER A 80 9.51 10.34 15.29
CA SER A 80 10.72 11.06 14.86
C SER A 80 11.28 11.97 15.95
N ALA A 81 10.43 12.60 16.77
CA ALA A 81 10.86 13.44 17.88
C ALA A 81 11.41 12.64 19.09
N ALA A 82 10.92 11.41 19.29
CA ALA A 82 11.34 10.55 20.40
C ALA A 82 12.71 9.86 20.16
N PHE A 83 13.11 9.64 18.90
CA PHE A 83 14.39 9.00 18.56
C PHE A 83 15.56 9.99 18.43
N ASP A 84 15.30 11.30 18.41
CA ASP A 84 16.35 12.32 18.27
C ASP A 84 17.03 12.70 19.61
N THR A 85 16.54 12.18 20.74
CA THR A 85 17.07 12.53 22.07
C THR A 85 18.18 11.62 22.59
N GLY A 86 18.68 10.66 21.80
CA GLY A 86 19.65 9.72 22.34
C GLY A 86 20.45 8.93 21.33
N VAL A 87 21.37 9.58 20.61
CA VAL A 87 22.76 9.15 20.42
C VAL A 87 23.55 10.36 19.91
N THR A 88 23.90 11.31 20.78
CA THR A 88 25.04 12.19 20.51
C THR A 88 26.29 11.38 20.81
N HIS A 89 26.85 10.68 19.82
CA HIS A 89 28.25 10.30 19.90
C HIS A 89 29.07 11.58 19.75
N PRO A 90 29.84 12.03 20.76
CA PRO A 90 30.74 13.15 20.61
C PRO A 90 31.91 12.68 19.73
N GLY A 91 31.77 12.84 18.41
CA GLY A 91 32.91 12.75 17.50
C GLY A 91 33.83 13.96 17.70
N PRO A 92 35.15 13.85 17.46
CA PRO A 92 36.14 14.86 17.83
C PRO A 92 36.11 16.15 16.99
N THR A 93 35.16 16.31 16.07
CA THR A 93 35.15 17.41 15.10
C THR A 93 33.89 18.26 15.24
N GLY A 94 33.88 19.11 16.26
CA GLY A 94 33.06 20.33 16.38
C GLY A 94 31.54 20.15 16.41
N PRO A 95 30.79 21.17 16.86
CA PRO A 95 29.35 21.20 16.71
C PRO A 95 29.03 21.34 15.23
N GLY A 96 28.81 20.21 14.55
CA GLY A 96 28.22 20.18 13.22
C GLY A 96 26.94 21.03 13.25
N PRO A 97 26.67 21.81 12.19
CA PRO A 97 25.58 22.76 12.22
C PRO A 97 24.29 22.03 12.54
N PHE A 98 23.48 22.65 13.39
CA PHE A 98 22.08 22.34 13.69
C PHE A 98 21.31 22.12 12.38
N PHE A 99 21.47 20.95 11.75
CA PHE A 99 20.69 20.56 10.61
C PHE A 99 19.34 20.17 11.17
N VAL A 100 18.46 21.17 11.27
CA VAL A 100 17.03 20.99 11.42
C VAL A 100 16.64 19.99 10.35
N ARG A 101 16.48 18.71 10.73
CA ARG A 101 15.94 17.69 9.82
C ARG A 101 14.56 18.21 9.43
N LEU A 102 14.46 18.79 8.24
CA LEU A 102 13.22 19.32 7.68
C LEU A 102 12.15 18.24 7.44
N SER A 103 12.43 16.97 7.78
CA SER A 103 11.42 15.94 8.04
C SER A 103 10.39 16.48 9.04
N PRO A 104 9.07 16.22 8.90
CA PRO A 104 8.05 17.08 9.48
C PRO A 104 8.20 17.33 10.98
N GLY A 105 8.87 16.46 11.72
CA GLY A 105 9.31 16.74 13.09
C GLY A 105 8.15 17.21 13.97
N PRO A 106 8.36 18.13 14.92
CA PRO A 106 7.28 18.65 15.73
C PRO A 106 6.29 19.51 14.92
N ILE A 107 6.73 20.16 13.84
CA ILE A 107 5.90 21.08 13.04
C ILE A 107 4.79 20.32 12.28
N GLY A 108 5.14 19.19 11.66
CA GLY A 108 4.21 18.29 10.99
C GLY A 108 3.19 17.69 11.93
N SER A 109 3.63 17.24 13.11
CA SER A 109 2.73 16.77 14.17
C SER A 109 1.72 17.84 14.58
N VAL A 110 2.19 19.06 14.84
CA VAL A 110 1.31 20.19 15.20
C VAL A 110 0.34 20.51 14.06
N ALA A 111 0.81 20.59 12.82
CA ALA A 111 -0.03 20.85 11.65
C ALA A 111 -1.10 19.75 11.47
N ALA A 112 -0.73 18.49 11.65
CA ALA A 112 -1.66 17.36 11.57
C ALA A 112 -2.72 17.41 12.67
N ILE A 113 -2.34 17.71 13.92
CA ILE A 113 -3.29 17.91 15.04
C ILE A 113 -4.24 19.07 14.73
N VAL A 114 -3.74 20.20 14.24
CA VAL A 114 -4.57 21.35 13.86
C VAL A 114 -5.57 20.95 12.76
N VAL A 115 -5.15 20.20 11.74
CA VAL A 115 -6.03 19.67 10.69
C VAL A 115 -7.12 18.78 11.29
N ILE A 116 -6.78 17.86 12.20
CA ILE A 116 -7.76 17.01 12.90
C ILE A 116 -8.79 17.87 13.63
N VAL A 117 -8.34 18.82 14.45
CA VAL A 117 -9.23 19.72 15.20
C VAL A 117 -10.18 20.46 14.26
N LEU A 118 -9.67 21.00 13.14
CA LEU A 118 -10.48 21.70 12.14
C LEU A 118 -11.52 20.80 11.47
N LEU A 119 -11.17 19.53 11.16
CA LEU A 119 -12.07 18.54 10.58
C LEU A 119 -13.11 17.99 11.57
N TYR A 120 -12.88 18.12 12.88
CA TYR A 120 -13.82 17.70 13.92
C TYR A 120 -14.79 18.79 14.37
N ARG A 121 -14.57 20.06 13.99
CA ARG A 121 -15.54 21.13 14.25
C ARG A 121 -16.93 20.79 13.69
N ALA A 122 -17.98 21.15 14.43
CA ALA A 122 -19.36 20.84 14.08
C ALA A 122 -19.76 21.32 12.66
N SER A 123 -19.21 22.44 12.21
CA SER A 123 -19.40 22.98 10.85
C SER A 123 -18.86 22.05 9.76
N ALA A 124 -17.70 21.43 9.97
CA ALA A 124 -17.12 20.43 9.07
C ALA A 124 -17.95 19.13 9.11
N GLY A 125 -18.37 18.70 10.30
CA GLY A 125 -19.20 17.50 10.46
C GLY A 125 -20.56 17.59 9.76
N ARG A 126 -21.17 18.77 9.69
CA ARG A 126 -22.39 18.99 8.88
C ARG A 126 -22.10 19.00 7.39
N TRP A 127 -20.96 19.56 6.97
CA TRP A 127 -20.55 19.60 5.56
C TRP A 127 -20.39 18.21 4.95
N PHE A 128 -19.67 17.31 5.64
CA PHE A 128 -19.39 15.95 5.15
C PHE A 128 -20.55 14.96 5.30
N ARG A 129 -21.63 15.36 5.97
CA ARG A 129 -22.87 14.57 6.11
C ARG A 129 -23.97 15.01 5.16
N ARG A 130 -23.73 16.01 4.31
CA ARG A 130 -24.72 16.43 3.32
C ARG A 130 -25.02 15.24 2.41
N PRO A 131 -26.28 14.78 2.34
CA PRO A 131 -26.68 13.82 1.32
C PRO A 131 -26.28 14.42 -0.02
N THR A 132 -25.56 13.65 -0.83
CA THR A 132 -25.34 14.06 -2.21
C THR A 132 -26.72 14.01 -2.85
N THR A 133 -27.43 15.13 -2.91
CA THR A 133 -28.61 15.23 -3.76
C THR A 133 -28.07 14.99 -5.15
N ILE A 134 -28.34 13.80 -5.67
CA ILE A 134 -28.10 13.47 -7.07
C ILE A 134 -28.93 14.50 -7.83
N ALA A 135 -28.26 15.54 -8.33
CA ALA A 135 -28.84 16.51 -9.25
C ALA A 135 -29.18 15.73 -10.53
N GLY A 136 -30.37 15.14 -10.55
CA GLY A 136 -30.81 14.24 -11.62
C GLY A 136 -32.22 13.68 -11.46
N ALA A 137 -33.03 14.19 -10.53
CA ALA A 137 -34.46 13.87 -10.46
C ALA A 137 -35.26 15.10 -10.00
N ARG A 138 -35.13 16.19 -10.76
CA ARG A 138 -36.19 17.22 -10.84
C ARG A 138 -37.00 16.88 -12.09
N GLY A 139 -37.79 15.82 -11.95
CA GLY A 139 -38.90 15.49 -12.83
C GLY A 139 -40.13 15.49 -11.94
N ASP A 140 -41.03 16.42 -12.23
CA ASP A 140 -42.25 16.72 -11.50
C ASP A 140 -43.16 15.50 -11.38
N VAL A 141 -43.69 15.23 -10.18
CA VAL A 141 -45.06 14.71 -10.04
C VAL A 141 -45.63 15.26 -8.73
N ALA A 142 -46.37 16.35 -8.87
CA ALA A 142 -47.39 16.74 -7.91
C ALA A 142 -48.58 15.77 -7.99
N ASN A 143 -49.23 15.55 -6.85
CA ASN A 143 -50.63 15.14 -6.65
C ASN A 143 -51.18 13.94 -7.45
N HIS A 144 -51.68 12.94 -6.71
CA HIS A 144 -53.12 12.87 -6.44
C HIS A 144 -53.41 11.75 -5.42
N GLY A 145 -54.16 12.11 -4.39
CA GLY A 145 -54.91 11.15 -3.61
C GLY A 145 -56.03 10.56 -4.47
N ALA A 146 -56.17 9.25 -4.46
CA ALA A 146 -57.37 8.56 -4.88
C ALA A 146 -57.58 7.32 -4.00
N THR A 147 -58.77 7.32 -3.44
CA THR A 147 -59.49 6.33 -2.64
C THR A 147 -59.59 4.93 -3.26
N LEU A 148 -59.63 3.93 -2.37
CA LEU A 148 -60.46 2.70 -2.38
C LEU A 148 -60.64 1.93 -3.70
N SER A 149 -60.14 0.69 -3.75
CA SER A 149 -60.99 -0.53 -3.78
C SER A 149 -60.16 -1.80 -4.04
N ASN A 150 -60.22 -2.74 -3.10
CA ASN A 150 -60.20 -4.18 -3.37
C ASN A 150 -61.59 -4.52 -3.99
N PRO A 151 -61.81 -5.55 -4.84
CA PRO A 151 -61.21 -6.88 -4.78
C PRO A 151 -60.78 -7.42 -6.17
N THR A 152 -60.20 -8.62 -6.21
CA THR A 152 -60.76 -9.81 -6.89
C THR A 152 -59.63 -10.77 -7.24
N SER A 153 -59.73 -11.96 -6.67
CA SER A 153 -58.95 -13.15 -6.96
C SER A 153 -58.95 -13.46 -8.47
N ALA A 154 -57.78 -13.40 -9.10
CA ALA A 154 -57.54 -14.02 -10.40
C ALA A 154 -56.56 -15.17 -10.21
N THR A 155 -57.13 -16.36 -10.03
CA THR A 155 -56.44 -17.64 -10.13
C THR A 155 -56.03 -17.84 -11.59
N HIS A 156 -54.85 -17.36 -11.97
CA HIS A 156 -54.20 -17.79 -13.20
C HIS A 156 -53.38 -19.04 -12.90
N SER A 157 -53.98 -20.20 -13.14
CA SER A 157 -53.27 -21.45 -13.35
C SER A 157 -52.44 -21.33 -14.64
N VAL A 158 -51.19 -20.90 -14.50
CA VAL A 158 -50.19 -21.02 -15.56
C VAL A 158 -49.87 -22.50 -15.69
N GLN A 159 -50.32 -23.06 -16.82
CA GLN A 159 -50.01 -24.41 -17.25
C GLN A 159 -48.49 -24.59 -17.33
N ALA A 160 -48.00 -25.59 -16.60
CA ALA A 160 -46.63 -26.07 -16.67
C ALA A 160 -46.38 -26.67 -18.06
N THR A 161 -45.55 -26.00 -18.86
CA THR A 161 -44.85 -26.63 -19.97
C THR A 161 -43.64 -27.36 -19.41
N GLU A 162 -43.66 -28.69 -19.56
CA GLU A 162 -42.61 -29.63 -19.24
C GLU A 162 -41.26 -29.23 -19.86
N GLY A 163 -40.17 -29.41 -19.09
CA GLY A 163 -38.88 -29.72 -19.70
C GLY A 163 -37.64 -28.93 -19.30
N THR A 164 -37.53 -28.29 -18.13
CA THR A 164 -36.22 -27.82 -17.63
C THR A 164 -36.07 -27.94 -16.11
N ALA A 165 -35.37 -28.98 -15.67
CA ALA A 165 -34.71 -29.17 -14.37
C ALA A 165 -35.15 -28.26 -13.20
N ASP A 166 -36.41 -28.33 -12.79
CA ASP A 166 -36.83 -27.76 -11.51
C ASP A 166 -36.42 -28.72 -10.40
N ASN A 167 -35.57 -28.25 -9.48
CA ASN A 167 -35.14 -29.04 -8.32
C ASN A 167 -35.90 -28.66 -7.04
N GLY A 168 -36.98 -27.87 -7.15
CA GLY A 168 -37.79 -27.39 -6.03
C GLY A 168 -37.06 -26.37 -5.13
N VAL A 169 -35.88 -25.88 -5.54
CA VAL A 169 -35.12 -24.87 -4.80
C VAL A 169 -35.10 -23.58 -5.61
N TYR A 170 -35.57 -22.50 -4.98
CA TYR A 170 -35.68 -21.20 -5.61
C TYR A 170 -34.55 -20.27 -5.16
N CYS A 171 -34.02 -19.47 -6.09
CA CYS A 171 -32.99 -18.50 -5.78
C CYS A 171 -33.52 -17.42 -4.85
N ALA A 172 -32.81 -17.15 -3.75
CA ALA A 172 -33.18 -16.12 -2.78
C ALA A 172 -33.18 -14.69 -3.36
N TYR A 173 -32.47 -14.45 -4.47
CA TYR A 173 -32.39 -13.14 -5.11
C TYR A 173 -33.51 -12.93 -6.14
N CYS A 174 -33.57 -13.78 -7.17
CA CYS A 174 -34.48 -13.59 -8.30
C CYS A 174 -35.74 -14.48 -8.27
N GLY A 175 -35.78 -15.51 -7.42
CA GLY A 175 -36.86 -16.49 -7.37
C GLY A 175 -36.83 -17.53 -8.49
N ALA A 176 -35.79 -17.58 -9.32
CA ALA A 176 -35.66 -18.58 -10.39
C ALA A 176 -35.24 -19.97 -9.85
N THR A 177 -35.57 -21.01 -10.60
CA THR A 177 -35.15 -22.42 -10.41
C THR A 177 -34.41 -22.90 -11.69
N PRO A 178 -33.46 -23.85 -11.62
CA PRO A 178 -32.92 -24.49 -10.42
C PRO A 178 -31.97 -23.61 -9.61
N ALA A 179 -31.92 -23.84 -8.30
CA ALA A 179 -30.97 -23.19 -7.40
C ALA A 179 -30.25 -24.19 -6.47
N ALA A 180 -29.07 -23.81 -5.97
CA ALA A 180 -28.29 -24.61 -5.03
C ALA A 180 -28.07 -23.86 -3.72
N ARG A 181 -28.11 -24.59 -2.59
CA ARG A 181 -27.79 -24.06 -1.25
C ARG A 181 -26.27 -24.01 -1.07
N VAL A 182 -25.68 -22.90 -1.49
CA VAL A 182 -24.26 -22.63 -1.31
C VAL A 182 -24.05 -21.26 -0.68
N ASP A 183 -22.95 -21.11 0.04
CA ASP A 183 -22.56 -19.84 0.64
C ASP A 183 -21.26 -19.35 0.04
N PHE A 184 -21.21 -18.07 -0.30
CA PHE A 184 -19.99 -17.42 -0.73
C PHE A 184 -19.39 -16.61 0.42
N ARG A 185 -18.09 -16.77 0.62
CA ARG A 185 -17.31 -16.03 1.63
C ARG A 185 -16.45 -14.98 0.93
N GLY A 186 -16.36 -13.80 1.52
CA GLY A 186 -15.46 -12.74 1.10
C GLY A 186 -14.59 -12.30 2.26
N HIS A 187 -13.33 -12.02 1.99
CA HIS A 187 -12.41 -11.42 2.95
C HIS A 187 -12.16 -9.95 2.58
N ARG A 188 -12.17 -9.06 3.57
CA ARG A 188 -11.69 -7.68 3.46
C ARG A 188 -10.68 -7.45 4.55
N GLY A 189 -9.41 -7.37 4.17
CA GLY A 189 -8.31 -7.04 5.05
C GLY A 189 -8.09 -5.54 5.04
N LEU A 190 -8.67 -4.82 6.01
CA LEU A 190 -8.15 -3.49 6.33
C LEU A 190 -6.89 -3.67 7.18
N LEU A 191 -5.96 -2.71 7.11
CA LEU A 191 -4.66 -2.74 7.79
C LEU A 191 -4.74 -3.19 9.27
N ILE A 192 -5.81 -2.82 9.98
CA ILE A 192 -6.02 -3.10 11.40
C ILE A 192 -7.21 -4.04 11.65
N VAL A 193 -8.20 -4.07 10.73
CA VAL A 193 -9.47 -4.78 10.94
C VAL A 193 -9.69 -5.80 9.84
N MET A 194 -9.95 -7.05 10.24
CA MET A 194 -10.38 -8.09 9.32
C MET A 194 -11.90 -8.19 9.32
N GLN A 195 -12.50 -8.12 8.14
CA GLN A 195 -13.94 -8.35 8.00
C GLN A 195 -14.19 -9.55 7.09
N PHE A 196 -14.66 -10.63 7.70
CA PHE A 196 -15.23 -11.77 6.98
C PHE A 196 -16.67 -11.45 6.60
N ARG A 197 -16.98 -11.59 5.31
CA ARG A 197 -18.31 -11.44 4.75
C ARG A 197 -18.79 -12.83 4.33
N ARG A 198 -20.04 -13.15 4.63
CA ARG A 198 -20.70 -14.37 4.15
C ARG A 198 -21.99 -13.94 3.47
N GLN A 199 -22.22 -14.43 2.26
CA GLN A 199 -23.50 -14.30 1.57
C GLN A 199 -24.13 -15.68 1.49
N PRO A 200 -25.17 -15.94 2.29
CA PRO A 200 -25.86 -17.22 2.26
C PRO A 200 -26.73 -17.35 1.01
N GLY A 201 -26.79 -18.56 0.46
CA GLY A 201 -27.72 -18.94 -0.62
C GLY A 201 -29.12 -19.26 -0.10
N PRO A 202 -30.01 -19.86 -0.93
CA PRO A 202 -29.75 -20.51 -2.22
C PRO A 202 -29.62 -19.57 -3.44
N PHE A 203 -28.80 -19.98 -4.41
CA PHE A 203 -28.54 -19.23 -5.65
C PHE A 203 -28.82 -20.06 -6.91
N CYS A 204 -29.48 -19.46 -7.91
CA CYS A 204 -29.47 -19.99 -9.27
C CYS A 204 -28.10 -19.76 -9.92
N ARG A 205 -27.87 -20.38 -11.09
CA ARG A 205 -26.58 -20.30 -11.81
C ARG A 205 -26.06 -18.88 -11.93
N ASP A 206 -26.86 -18.00 -12.51
CA ASP A 206 -26.39 -16.67 -12.91
C ASP A 206 -26.18 -15.76 -11.69
N CYS A 207 -27.13 -15.75 -10.76
CA CYS A 207 -27.01 -14.99 -9.51
C CYS A 207 -25.83 -15.44 -8.64
N GLY A 208 -25.56 -16.74 -8.56
CA GLY A 208 -24.43 -17.25 -7.78
C GLY A 208 -23.10 -17.00 -8.48
N LEU A 209 -23.01 -17.11 -9.81
CA LEU A 209 -21.81 -16.71 -10.54
C LEU A 209 -21.53 -15.21 -10.41
N ALA A 210 -22.55 -14.35 -10.50
CA ALA A 210 -22.42 -12.92 -10.30
C ALA A 210 -21.93 -12.59 -8.88
N THR A 211 -22.51 -13.24 -7.86
CA THR A 211 -22.14 -13.07 -6.44
C THR A 211 -20.72 -13.53 -6.17
N TYR A 212 -20.34 -14.73 -6.63
CA TYR A 212 -18.98 -15.25 -6.53
C TYR A 212 -17.98 -14.27 -7.14
N ARG A 213 -18.21 -13.85 -8.38
CA ARG A 213 -17.30 -12.95 -9.11
C ARG A 213 -17.12 -11.63 -8.38
N ARG A 214 -18.21 -11.04 -7.87
CA ARG A 214 -18.17 -9.81 -7.08
C ARG A 214 -17.36 -9.98 -5.80
N MET A 215 -17.60 -11.05 -5.04
CA MET A 215 -16.87 -11.31 -3.80
C MET A 215 -15.39 -11.57 -4.03
N THR A 216 -15.04 -12.36 -5.05
CA THR A 216 -13.64 -12.62 -5.40
C THR A 216 -12.92 -11.34 -5.79
N VAL A 217 -13.55 -10.46 -6.57
CA VAL A 217 -12.97 -9.16 -6.95
C VAL A 217 -12.76 -8.27 -5.73
N ASP A 218 -13.78 -8.12 -4.86
CA ASP A 218 -13.66 -7.33 -3.63
C ASP A 218 -12.51 -7.84 -2.75
N SER A 219 -12.38 -9.17 -2.61
CA SER A 219 -11.31 -9.80 -1.83
C SER A 219 -9.94 -9.73 -2.51
N ALA A 220 -9.88 -9.73 -3.84
CA ALA A 220 -8.64 -9.54 -4.57
C ALA A 220 -8.13 -8.09 -4.52
N TRP A 221 -8.96 -7.11 -4.20
CA TRP A 221 -8.51 -5.73 -4.05
C TRP A 221 -8.29 -5.34 -2.59
N LEU A 222 -9.19 -5.76 -1.70
CA LEU A 222 -9.18 -5.35 -0.30
C LEU A 222 -8.60 -6.41 0.63
N GLY A 223 -8.32 -7.62 0.17
CA GLY A 223 -7.88 -8.72 1.02
C GLY A 223 -6.38 -8.75 1.32
N TRP A 224 -5.55 -7.94 0.66
CA TRP A 224 -4.08 -8.06 0.74
C TRP A 224 -3.40 -7.13 1.74
N TRP A 225 -4.11 -6.14 2.28
CA TRP A 225 -3.47 -5.03 2.99
C TRP A 225 -3.01 -5.38 4.42
N GLY A 226 -3.43 -6.52 4.98
CA GLY A 226 -3.01 -6.97 6.31
C GLY A 226 -2.01 -8.12 6.24
N LEU A 227 -1.02 -8.15 7.15
CA LEU A 227 0.02 -9.18 7.21
C LEU A 227 -0.54 -10.62 7.25
N LEU A 228 -1.44 -10.88 8.20
CA LEU A 228 -2.15 -12.16 8.29
C LEU A 228 -3.13 -12.40 7.11
N SER A 229 -3.61 -11.33 6.47
CA SER A 229 -4.56 -11.46 5.36
C SER A 229 -3.92 -11.99 4.09
N VAL A 230 -2.59 -11.84 3.92
CA VAL A 230 -1.85 -12.43 2.78
C VAL A 230 -2.03 -13.95 2.71
N VAL A 231 -2.20 -14.63 3.85
CA VAL A 231 -2.41 -16.09 3.93
C VAL A 231 -3.91 -16.46 3.99
N ILE A 232 -4.70 -15.68 4.73
CA ILE A 232 -6.13 -15.97 4.94
C ILE A 232 -6.96 -15.72 3.67
N ASN A 233 -6.62 -14.67 2.90
CA ASN A 233 -7.34 -14.30 1.69
C ASN A 233 -7.33 -15.39 0.62
N PRO A 234 -6.17 -15.95 0.19
CA PRO A 234 -6.16 -17.02 -0.81
C PRO A 234 -6.90 -18.27 -0.31
N THR A 235 -6.76 -18.61 0.98
CA THR A 235 -7.50 -19.72 1.59
C THR A 235 -9.02 -19.52 1.48
N THR A 236 -9.50 -18.31 1.78
CA THR A 236 -10.93 -17.96 1.67
C THR A 236 -11.43 -18.05 0.23
N MET A 237 -10.62 -17.63 -0.75
CA MET A 237 -10.95 -17.75 -2.17
C MET A 237 -11.04 -19.22 -2.62
N LEU A 238 -10.13 -20.08 -2.15
CA LEU A 238 -10.12 -21.51 -2.47
C LEU A 238 -11.35 -22.23 -1.91
N ILE A 239 -11.79 -21.89 -0.69
CA ILE A 239 -12.98 -22.47 -0.05
C ILE A 239 -14.27 -22.21 -0.87
N ASN A 240 -14.31 -21.15 -1.69
CA ASN A 240 -15.46 -20.85 -2.54
C ASN A 240 -15.48 -21.65 -3.87
N LEU A 241 -14.40 -22.36 -4.23
CA LEU A 241 -14.33 -23.07 -5.51
C LEU A 241 -15.36 -24.20 -5.63
N PRO A 242 -15.61 -25.05 -4.62
CA PRO A 242 -16.66 -26.06 -4.68
C PRO A 242 -18.05 -25.43 -4.86
N ALA A 243 -18.36 -24.38 -4.09
CA ALA A 243 -19.62 -23.65 -4.21
C ALA A 243 -19.82 -23.06 -5.62
N ARG A 244 -18.75 -22.50 -6.21
CA ARG A 244 -18.75 -22.03 -7.60
C ARG A 244 -19.03 -23.18 -8.57
N ALA A 245 -18.36 -24.33 -8.40
CA ALA A 245 -18.54 -25.49 -9.27
C ALA A 245 -19.99 -26.01 -9.22
N THR A 246 -20.56 -26.13 -8.02
CA THR A 246 -21.96 -26.55 -7.82
C THR A 246 -22.94 -25.63 -8.55
N VAL A 247 -22.77 -24.31 -8.42
CA VAL A 247 -23.67 -23.35 -9.08
C VAL A 247 -23.45 -23.29 -10.58
N ALA A 248 -22.21 -23.42 -11.05
CA ALA A 248 -21.88 -23.45 -12.47
C ALA A 248 -22.44 -24.67 -13.20
N ALA A 249 -22.62 -25.80 -12.49
CA ALA A 249 -23.20 -27.03 -13.02
C ALA A 249 -24.72 -26.99 -13.18
N LEU A 250 -25.40 -25.97 -12.63
CA LEU A 250 -26.86 -25.83 -12.76
C LEU A 250 -27.27 -25.50 -14.20
N ALA A 251 -28.50 -25.85 -14.56
CA ALA A 251 -29.13 -25.37 -15.79
C ALA A 251 -29.33 -23.83 -15.74
N PRO A 252 -29.54 -23.16 -16.90
CA PRO A 252 -29.91 -21.74 -16.93
C PRO A 252 -31.17 -21.47 -16.08
N PRO A 253 -31.32 -20.28 -15.48
CA PRO A 253 -32.54 -19.91 -14.76
C PRO A 253 -33.77 -20.02 -15.65
N ALA A 254 -34.81 -20.71 -15.17
CA ALA A 254 -36.07 -20.86 -15.91
C ALA A 254 -36.72 -19.48 -16.21
N PRO A 255 -37.32 -19.31 -17.40
CA PRO A 255 -38.03 -18.08 -17.76
C PRO A 255 -39.27 -17.89 -16.87
N GLY A 256 -39.64 -16.63 -16.60
CA GLY A 256 -40.80 -16.30 -15.75
C GLY A 256 -40.48 -16.06 -14.27
N SER A 257 -39.21 -15.88 -13.90
CA SER A 257 -38.83 -15.58 -12.52
C SER A 257 -39.36 -14.22 -12.04
N PRO A 258 -39.78 -14.07 -10.76
CA PRO A 258 -40.35 -12.83 -10.23
C PRO A 258 -39.45 -11.58 -10.38
N ARG A 259 -38.12 -11.78 -10.40
CA ARG A 259 -37.16 -10.72 -10.73
C ARG A 259 -36.19 -11.21 -11.78
N GLN A 260 -35.57 -10.28 -12.49
CA GLN A 260 -34.52 -10.59 -13.45
C GLN A 260 -33.30 -11.20 -12.72
N PRO A 261 -32.73 -12.33 -13.20
CA PRO A 261 -31.46 -12.84 -12.70
C PRO A 261 -30.33 -11.82 -12.82
N MET A 262 -29.36 -11.85 -11.91
CA MET A 262 -28.17 -10.99 -12.04
C MET A 262 -27.37 -11.40 -13.27
N ASP A 263 -26.86 -10.42 -14.01
CA ASP A 263 -25.88 -10.67 -15.07
C ASP A 263 -24.52 -11.07 -14.45
N PRO A 264 -24.02 -12.30 -14.71
CA PRO A 264 -22.68 -12.71 -14.29
C PRO A 264 -21.59 -11.84 -14.92
N GLY A 265 -21.86 -11.20 -16.06
CA GLY A 265 -20.93 -10.39 -16.85
C GLY A 265 -19.74 -11.19 -17.41
N LYS A 266 -18.64 -10.48 -17.70
CA LYS A 266 -17.40 -11.09 -18.20
C LYS A 266 -16.74 -12.01 -17.15
N PRO A 267 -16.02 -13.08 -17.56
CA PRO A 267 -15.21 -13.92 -16.67
C PRO A 267 -14.22 -13.10 -15.84
N LEU A 268 -13.82 -13.61 -14.66
CA LEU A 268 -12.95 -12.89 -13.72
C LEU A 268 -11.69 -12.34 -14.37
N LEU A 269 -10.94 -13.19 -15.09
CA LEU A 269 -9.66 -12.82 -15.69
C LEU A 269 -9.76 -11.74 -16.79
N HIS A 270 -10.95 -11.52 -17.35
CA HIS A 270 -11.18 -10.51 -18.38
C HIS A 270 -11.60 -9.15 -17.78
N ARG A 271 -11.58 -9.00 -16.45
CA ARG A 271 -11.91 -7.74 -15.77
C ARG A 271 -10.62 -7.05 -15.32
N PRO A 272 -10.52 -5.72 -15.46
CA PRO A 272 -9.38 -4.98 -14.92
C PRO A 272 -9.27 -5.15 -13.40
N ALA A 273 -10.39 -5.39 -12.72
CA ALA A 273 -10.40 -5.64 -11.29
C ALA A 273 -9.69 -6.95 -10.88
N ALA A 274 -9.47 -7.90 -11.79
CA ALA A 274 -8.68 -9.10 -11.52
C ALA A 274 -7.17 -8.83 -11.39
N LEU A 275 -6.68 -7.63 -11.77
CA LEU A 275 -5.32 -7.19 -11.47
C LEU A 275 -5.02 -7.21 -9.97
N GLY A 276 -6.05 -7.13 -9.12
CA GLY A 276 -5.92 -7.31 -7.67
C GLY A 276 -5.24 -8.63 -7.27
N LEU A 277 -5.37 -9.70 -8.06
CA LEU A 277 -4.70 -10.98 -7.81
C LEU A 277 -3.17 -10.90 -7.96
N LEU A 278 -2.66 -9.92 -8.73
CA LEU A 278 -1.22 -9.73 -8.95
C LEU A 278 -0.55 -8.91 -7.84
N ILE A 279 -1.32 -8.16 -7.05
CA ILE A 279 -0.83 -7.33 -5.95
C ILE A 279 0.16 -8.08 -5.04
N PRO A 280 -0.19 -9.24 -4.43
CA PRO A 280 0.74 -9.94 -3.55
C PRO A 280 2.02 -10.39 -4.26
N VAL A 281 1.93 -10.83 -5.52
CA VAL A 281 3.09 -11.24 -6.31
C VAL A 281 4.02 -10.04 -6.56
N THR A 282 3.46 -8.88 -6.93
CA THR A 282 4.24 -7.66 -7.15
C THR A 282 4.88 -7.12 -5.87
N ILE A 283 4.18 -7.19 -4.73
CA ILE A 283 4.72 -6.78 -3.43
C ILE A 283 5.89 -7.70 -3.04
N VAL A 284 5.69 -9.02 -3.10
CA VAL A 284 6.76 -9.98 -2.79
C VAL A 284 7.95 -9.79 -3.72
N ALA A 285 7.72 -9.68 -5.04
CA ALA A 285 8.78 -9.41 -6.00
C ALA A 285 9.52 -8.12 -5.65
N SER A 286 8.82 -7.03 -5.34
CA SER A 286 9.45 -5.76 -4.97
C SER A 286 10.27 -5.84 -3.69
N ILE A 287 9.81 -6.58 -2.68
CA ILE A 287 10.53 -6.80 -1.42
C ILE A 287 11.77 -7.66 -1.68
N VAL A 288 11.64 -8.75 -2.43
CA VAL A 288 12.76 -9.61 -2.80
C VAL A 288 13.78 -8.81 -3.60
N THR A 289 13.36 -8.01 -4.57
CA THR A 289 14.25 -7.13 -5.33
C THR A 289 14.93 -6.09 -4.42
N ALA A 290 14.18 -5.45 -3.52
CA ALA A 290 14.73 -4.43 -2.62
C ALA A 290 15.68 -4.99 -1.55
N VAL A 291 15.47 -6.22 -1.08
CA VAL A 291 16.29 -6.86 -0.05
C VAL A 291 17.46 -7.65 -0.65
N ALA A 292 17.22 -8.38 -1.74
CA ALA A 292 18.21 -9.27 -2.35
C ALA A 292 19.18 -8.53 -3.27
N LEU A 293 18.77 -7.50 -4.02
CA LEU A 293 19.69 -6.79 -4.92
C LEU A 293 20.85 -6.09 -4.16
N PRO A 294 20.62 -5.39 -3.04
CA PRO A 294 21.72 -4.80 -2.28
C PRO A 294 22.57 -5.84 -1.56
N ALA A 295 22.02 -7.03 -1.24
CA ALA A 295 22.76 -8.11 -0.61
C ALA A 295 23.74 -8.78 -1.59
N VAL A 296 23.34 -8.95 -2.85
CA VAL A 296 24.22 -9.50 -3.91
C VAL A 296 25.35 -8.52 -4.26
N ALA A 297 25.12 -7.21 -4.16
CA ALA A 297 26.15 -6.18 -4.39
C ALA A 297 27.07 -5.90 -3.18
N ARG A 298 26.73 -6.40 -1.98
CA ARG A 298 27.49 -6.16 -0.75
C ARG A 298 28.24 -7.39 -0.22
N ASP A 299 28.40 -8.43 -1.03
CA ASP A 299 29.23 -9.56 -0.62
C ASP A 299 30.72 -9.18 -0.70
N ARG A 300 31.22 -8.52 0.36
CA ARG A 300 32.63 -8.09 0.46
C ARG A 300 33.58 -9.25 0.73
N ARG A 301 33.04 -10.46 0.97
CA ARG A 301 33.82 -11.70 1.04
C ARG A 301 34.50 -12.02 -0.29
N GLY A 302 34.02 -11.44 -1.39
CA GLY A 302 34.58 -11.57 -2.74
C GLY A 302 35.76 -10.66 -3.08
N LEU A 303 36.20 -9.75 -2.19
CA LEU A 303 37.41 -8.95 -2.44
C LEU A 303 38.66 -9.83 -2.31
N SER A 304 39.35 -9.99 -3.43
CA SER A 304 40.58 -10.76 -3.57
C SER A 304 41.74 -9.85 -3.92
N VAL A 305 42.97 -10.35 -3.73
CA VAL A 305 44.18 -9.67 -4.19
C VAL A 305 44.06 -9.40 -5.69
N GLY A 306 44.27 -8.14 -6.07
CA GLY A 306 44.19 -7.67 -7.45
C GLY A 306 42.93 -6.85 -7.76
N ASP A 307 41.88 -6.92 -6.93
CA ASP A 307 40.64 -6.19 -7.14
C ASP A 307 40.79 -4.68 -6.91
N CYS A 308 40.14 -3.87 -7.75
CA CYS A 308 40.08 -2.43 -7.58
C CYS A 308 38.82 -2.00 -6.85
N VAL A 309 38.96 -0.97 -6.02
CA VAL A 309 37.92 -0.47 -5.13
C VAL A 309 37.82 1.06 -5.17
N ALA A 310 36.62 1.56 -4.91
CA ALA A 310 36.41 2.97 -4.57
C ALA A 310 35.37 3.14 -3.48
N THR A 311 35.39 4.32 -2.86
CA THR A 311 34.38 4.73 -1.89
C THR A 311 33.08 5.16 -2.59
N THR A 312 31.93 4.78 -2.05
CA THR A 312 30.59 5.19 -2.55
C THR A 312 30.37 6.70 -2.58
N ASP A 313 31.12 7.47 -1.78
CA ASP A 313 30.90 8.91 -1.61
C ASP A 313 31.65 9.76 -2.66
N GLY A 314 32.50 9.14 -3.50
CA GLY A 314 33.17 9.72 -4.67
C GLY A 314 34.09 10.93 -4.45
N THR A 315 34.04 11.56 -3.27
CA THR A 315 34.54 12.93 -3.05
C THR A 315 35.08 13.18 -1.65
N ARG A 316 34.97 12.21 -0.71
CA ARG A 316 35.47 12.36 0.66
C ARG A 316 36.48 11.29 1.01
N MET A 317 37.62 11.72 1.54
CA MET A 317 38.62 10.88 2.19
C MET A 317 38.14 10.27 3.52
N SER A 318 36.84 10.02 3.68
CA SER A 318 36.30 9.30 4.84
C SER A 318 36.13 7.84 4.43
N TRP A 319 37.21 7.09 4.57
CA TRP A 319 37.28 5.70 4.17
C TRP A 319 36.67 4.83 5.27
N SER A 320 35.34 4.72 5.29
CA SER A 320 34.67 3.68 6.07
C SER A 320 34.67 2.38 5.25
N ALA A 321 35.06 1.26 5.86
CA ALA A 321 34.95 -0.08 5.27
C ALA A 321 33.52 -0.38 4.76
N SER A 322 32.51 0.30 5.34
CA SER A 322 31.12 0.18 4.92
C SER A 322 30.81 0.76 3.52
N GLN A 323 31.76 1.48 2.92
CA GLN A 323 31.57 2.25 1.68
C GLN A 323 32.44 1.76 0.51
N LEU A 324 33.19 0.67 0.64
CA LEU A 324 34.01 0.13 -0.45
C LEU A 324 33.15 -0.68 -1.44
N MET A 325 33.25 -0.35 -2.73
CA MET A 325 32.66 -1.11 -3.84
C MET A 325 33.76 -1.66 -4.75
N LYS A 326 33.62 -2.93 -5.16
CA LYS A 326 34.49 -3.55 -6.17
C LYS A 326 34.12 -3.02 -7.55
N LEU A 327 35.13 -2.69 -8.34
CA LEU A 327 35.02 -2.08 -9.65
C LEU A 327 36.15 -2.57 -10.56
N ASP A 328 36.01 -2.34 -11.86
CA ASP A 328 37.06 -2.69 -12.81
C ASP A 328 38.23 -1.70 -12.67
N CYS A 329 39.47 -2.19 -12.70
CA CYS A 329 40.67 -1.36 -12.57
C CYS A 329 40.86 -0.39 -13.74
N ALA A 330 40.21 -0.65 -14.89
CA ALA A 330 40.22 0.27 -16.03
C ALA A 330 39.26 1.45 -15.86
N GLU A 331 38.40 1.45 -14.83
CA GLU A 331 37.46 2.54 -14.60
C GLU A 331 38.16 3.78 -14.04
N PRO A 332 37.86 4.99 -14.54
CA PRO A 332 38.53 6.23 -14.12
C PRO A 332 38.25 6.65 -12.67
N HIS A 333 37.35 5.94 -11.99
CA HIS A 333 36.98 6.16 -10.61
C HIS A 333 37.52 5.07 -9.67
N ALA A 334 38.37 4.17 -10.16
CA ALA A 334 39.14 3.27 -9.31
C ALA A 334 40.14 4.07 -8.47
N GLN A 335 40.05 3.96 -7.14
CA GLN A 335 40.86 4.77 -6.23
C GLN A 335 42.00 3.96 -5.60
N ALA A 336 41.81 2.66 -5.43
CA ALA A 336 42.82 1.78 -4.85
C ALA A 336 42.67 0.35 -5.36
N ARG A 337 43.75 -0.43 -5.24
CA ARG A 337 43.83 -1.85 -5.55
C ARG A 337 44.19 -2.65 -4.31
N VAL A 338 43.55 -3.81 -4.12
CA VAL A 338 43.86 -4.73 -3.02
C VAL A 338 45.16 -5.46 -3.33
N VAL A 339 46.20 -5.23 -2.52
CA VAL A 339 47.51 -5.89 -2.65
C VAL A 339 47.57 -7.14 -1.78
N ALA A 340 46.90 -7.11 -0.63
CA ALA A 340 46.86 -8.24 0.29
C ALA A 340 45.58 -8.24 1.12
N ARG A 341 45.21 -9.45 1.57
CA ARG A 341 44.12 -9.69 2.49
C ARG A 341 44.62 -10.60 3.62
N LEU A 342 44.46 -10.14 4.85
CA LEU A 342 44.88 -10.85 6.06
C LEU A 342 43.62 -11.25 6.82
N ASP A 343 43.18 -12.50 6.67
CA ASP A 343 42.00 -13.01 7.35
C ASP A 343 42.28 -13.36 8.82
N GLY A 344 41.27 -13.22 9.67
CA GLY A 344 41.31 -13.61 11.09
C GLY A 344 42.08 -12.64 12.00
N THR A 345 42.42 -11.45 11.52
CA THR A 345 43.18 -10.45 12.28
C THR A 345 42.60 -9.05 12.12
N GLU A 346 42.81 -8.22 13.14
CA GLU A 346 42.61 -6.77 13.11
C GLU A 346 43.95 -6.01 13.04
N ASP A 347 45.06 -6.76 13.10
CA ASP A 347 46.40 -6.18 13.10
C ASP A 347 46.79 -5.72 11.69
N THR A 348 46.90 -4.39 11.56
CA THR A 348 47.29 -3.72 10.33
C THR A 348 48.80 -3.77 10.07
N SER A 349 49.61 -4.15 11.08
CA SER A 349 51.06 -4.25 10.94
C SER A 349 51.48 -5.27 9.88
N GLY A 350 50.66 -6.29 9.64
CA GLY A 350 50.90 -7.28 8.59
C GLY A 350 50.92 -6.69 7.18
N CYS A 351 50.31 -5.52 6.97
CA CYS A 351 50.37 -4.81 5.69
C CYS A 351 51.76 -4.23 5.41
N LEU A 352 52.59 -3.97 6.43
CA LEU A 352 53.95 -3.43 6.26
C LEU A 352 54.88 -4.36 5.48
N ARG A 353 54.53 -5.65 5.34
CA ARG A 353 55.26 -6.62 4.50
C ARG A 353 55.08 -6.36 3.01
N TYR A 354 54.10 -5.55 2.62
CA TYR A 354 53.81 -5.17 1.25
C TYR A 354 54.24 -3.71 1.06
N GLU A 355 55.40 -3.50 0.46
CA GLU A 355 55.98 -2.15 0.24
C GLU A 355 55.06 -1.25 -0.59
N GLU A 356 54.23 -1.86 -1.44
CA GLU A 356 53.24 -1.15 -2.27
C GLU A 356 51.98 -0.75 -1.49
N SER A 357 51.80 -1.21 -0.25
CA SER A 357 50.62 -0.86 0.53
C SER A 357 50.74 0.57 1.09
N GLY A 358 49.90 1.48 0.57
CA GLY A 358 49.81 2.85 1.06
C GLY A 358 48.85 3.01 2.23
N ARG A 359 47.87 2.10 2.37
CA ARG A 359 46.86 2.11 3.43
C ARG A 359 46.39 0.71 3.80
N SER A 360 45.90 0.55 5.03
CA SER A 360 45.33 -0.68 5.54
C SER A 360 43.97 -0.43 6.19
N TYR A 361 43.01 -1.35 6.01
CA TYR A 361 41.67 -1.24 6.56
C TYR A 361 41.22 -2.54 7.20
N VAL A 362 40.67 -2.45 8.41
CA VAL A 362 40.06 -3.57 9.12
C VAL A 362 38.58 -3.64 8.76
N ILE A 363 38.12 -4.81 8.35
CA ILE A 363 36.72 -5.09 8.04
C ILE A 363 36.23 -6.18 8.98
N SER A 364 35.17 -5.89 9.73
CA SER A 364 34.45 -6.88 10.55
C SER A 364 33.06 -7.08 9.96
N GLU A 365 32.81 -8.26 9.41
CA GLU A 365 31.51 -8.67 8.86
C GLU A 365 31.02 -9.94 9.54
N GLY A 366 30.04 -9.80 10.44
CA GLY A 366 29.51 -10.92 11.21
C GLY A 366 30.57 -11.50 12.16
N SER A 367 30.97 -12.76 11.93
CA SER A 367 32.01 -13.46 12.71
C SER A 367 33.39 -13.47 12.06
N THR A 368 33.53 -12.87 10.87
CA THR A 368 34.79 -12.83 10.12
C THR A 368 35.37 -11.43 10.18
N THR A 369 36.63 -11.34 10.62
CA THR A 369 37.41 -10.10 10.61
C THR A 369 38.62 -10.29 9.73
N PHE A 370 38.91 -9.32 8.88
CA PHE A 370 40.08 -9.34 8.01
C PHE A 370 40.62 -7.95 7.74
N VAL A 371 41.90 -7.85 7.43
CA VAL A 371 42.57 -6.60 7.04
C VAL A 371 42.82 -6.60 5.54
N LEU A 372 42.45 -5.53 4.86
CA LEU A 372 42.81 -5.26 3.48
C LEU A 372 43.98 -4.28 3.42
N CYS A 373 45.02 -4.65 2.69
CA CYS A 373 46.16 -3.79 2.38
C CYS A 373 45.96 -3.23 0.97
N LEU A 374 45.91 -1.91 0.84
CA LEU A 374 45.54 -1.21 -0.39
C LEU A 374 46.71 -0.41 -0.95
N HIS A 375 46.89 -0.49 -2.27
CA HIS A 375 47.73 0.40 -3.06
C HIS A 375 46.84 1.46 -3.70
N MET A 376 47.19 2.74 -3.53
CA MET A 376 46.43 3.83 -4.15
C MET A 376 46.81 3.91 -5.64
N LEU A 377 45.82 4.04 -6.53
CA LEU A 377 46.02 4.10 -7.99
C LEU A 377 46.23 5.52 -8.51
#